data_AF-A0A2E7NYH9-F1
#
_entry.id   AF-A0A2E7NYH9-F1
#
_cell.length_a   1.000
_cell.length_b   1.000
_cell.length_c   1.000
_cell.angle_alpha   90.00
_cell.angle_beta   90.00
_cell.angle_gamma   90.00
#
_symmetry.space_group_name_H-M   'P 1'
#
loop_
_entity.id
_entity.type
_entity.pdbx_description
1 polymer ?
#
loop_
_entity_poly.entity_id
_entity_poly.type
_entity_poly.pdbx_seq_one_letter_code
_entity_poly.pdbx_strand_id
1 'polypeptide(L)' 'MKANSPIIRLNPVDDVVIARQQLISGTVLQDEGGLKVQGLIPAGHKMATRAISAG' A
#
# COMPACT_ATOMS: atom_id res chain seq x y z
N MET A 1 9.02 -0.88 20.15
CA MET A 1 8.41 -1.75 19.11
C MET A 1 8.13 -0.89 17.90
N LYS A 2 8.70 -1.18 16.73
CA LYS A 2 8.21 -0.56 15.48
C LYS A 2 6.76 -1.00 15.31
N ALA A 3 5.85 -0.07 15.08
CA ALA A 3 4.48 -0.40 14.71
C ALA A 3 4.53 -1.33 13.49
N ASN A 4 3.77 -2.41 13.51
CA ASN A 4 3.69 -3.31 12.35
C ASN A 4 3.10 -2.49 11.20
N SER A 5 3.87 -2.30 10.11
CA SER A 5 3.41 -1.54 8.95
C SER A 5 2.05 -2.07 8.46
N PRO A 6 1.10 -1.22 8.06
CA PRO A 6 -0.22 -1.65 7.56
C PRO A 6 -0.13 -2.37 6.21
N ILE A 7 1.03 -2.36 5.57
CA ILE A 7 1.32 -2.95 4.27
C ILE A 7 2.59 -3.81 4.33
N ILE A 8 2.83 -4.59 3.28
CA ILE A 8 4.11 -5.25 3.03
C ILE A 8 4.49 -5.12 1.56
N ARG A 9 5.76 -4.78 1.34
CA ARG A 9 6.44 -4.81 0.05
C ARG A 9 7.35 -6.03 0.01
N LEU A 10 7.17 -6.90 -0.98
CA LEU A 10 7.93 -8.15 -1.08
C LEU A 10 9.31 -7.91 -1.70
N ASN A 11 9.38 -7.05 -2.71
CA ASN A 11 10.62 -6.62 -3.34
C ASN A 11 10.71 -5.08 -3.41
N PRO A 12 11.87 -4.47 -3.12
CA PRO A 12 12.10 -3.03 -3.28
C PRO A 12 11.71 -2.45 -4.66
N VAL A 13 11.76 -3.26 -5.73
CA VAL A 13 11.43 -2.79 -7.09
C VAL A 13 9.98 -3.05 -7.51
N ASP A 14 9.14 -3.63 -6.65
CA ASP A 14 7.74 -3.87 -6.99
C ASP A 14 6.99 -2.54 -7.24
N ASP A 15 5.91 -2.59 -8.02
CA ASP A 15 5.02 -1.44 -8.20
C ASP A 15 3.78 -1.49 -7.31
N VAL A 16 3.72 -2.53 -6.48
CA VAL A 16 2.57 -2.86 -5.65
C VAL A 16 3.00 -3.26 -4.25
N VAL A 17 2.12 -3.00 -3.30
CA VAL A 17 2.21 -3.48 -1.91
C VAL A 17 0.97 -4.29 -1.56
N ILE A 18 1.10 -5.18 -0.58
CA ILE A 18 -0.01 -5.99 -0.07
C ILE A 18 -0.52 -5.36 1.23
N ALA A 19 -1.81 -5.11 1.31
CA ALA A 19 -2.47 -4.64 2.52
C ALA A 19 -2.46 -5.75 3.59
N ARG A 20 -1.87 -5.49 4.76
CA ARG A 20 -1.87 -6.44 5.90
C ARG A 20 -3.13 -6.31 6.75
N GLN A 21 -3.86 -5.22 6.58
CA GLN A 21 -5.15 -4.93 7.20
C GLN A 21 -6.00 -4.12 6.21
N GLN A 22 -7.27 -3.90 6.54
CA GLN A 22 -8.13 -3.05 5.71
C GLN A 22 -7.59 -1.62 5.68
N LEU A 23 -7.34 -1.10 4.48
CA LEU A 23 -7.00 0.30 4.26
C LEU A 23 -8.24 1.05 3.79
N ILE A 24 -8.42 2.25 4.33
CA ILE A 24 -9.52 3.15 3.97
C ILE A 24 -8.98 4.37 3.24
N SER A 25 -9.83 5.00 2.42
CA SER A 25 -9.48 6.22 1.69
C SER A 25 -8.92 7.30 2.62
N GLY A 26 -7.87 8.00 2.18
CA GLY A 26 -7.17 9.02 2.95
C GLY A 26 -6.10 8.50 3.91
N THR A 27 -6.00 7.18 4.13
CA THR A 27 -4.91 6.58 4.94
C THR A 27 -3.55 6.92 4.33
N VAL A 28 -2.63 7.45 5.15
CA VAL A 28 -1.27 7.82 4.73
C VAL A 28 -0.30 6.67 5.04
N LEU A 29 0.38 6.18 4.01
CA LEU A 29 1.39 5.14 4.10
C LEU A 29 2.77 5.78 4.20
N GLN A 30 3.23 6.02 5.43
CA GLN A 30 4.53 6.67 5.68
C GLN A 30 5.71 5.87 5.11
N ASP A 31 5.63 4.54 5.16
CA ASP A 31 6.67 3.63 4.63
C ASP A 31 6.81 3.72 3.10
N GLU A 32 5.79 4.26 2.41
CA GLU A 32 5.77 4.45 0.96
C GLU A 32 5.84 5.94 0.61
N GLY A 33 6.64 6.71 1.35
CA GLY A 33 6.88 8.13 1.04
C GLY A 33 5.67 9.04 1.24
N GLY A 34 4.70 8.64 2.07
CA GLY A 34 3.51 9.43 2.38
C GLY A 34 2.38 9.29 1.35
N LEU A 35 2.38 8.23 0.55
CA LEU A 35 1.27 7.91 -0.37
C LEU A 35 -0.07 7.81 0.37
N LYS A 36 -1.13 8.25 -0.30
CA LYS A 36 -2.49 8.19 0.21
C LYS A 36 -3.28 7.09 -0.49
N VAL A 37 -3.98 6.31 0.31
CA VAL A 37 -4.92 5.30 -0.18
C VAL A 37 -6.14 6.00 -0.81
N GLN A 38 -6.48 5.64 -2.04
CA GLN A 38 -7.58 6.30 -2.77
C GLN A 38 -8.97 5.71 -2.49
N GLY A 39 -9.05 4.41 -2.18
CA GLY A 39 -10.31 3.69 -1.93
C GLY A 39 -10.17 2.63 -0.85
N LEU A 40 -11.24 1.87 -0.62
CA LEU A 40 -11.18 0.75 0.32
C LEU A 40 -10.35 -0.40 -0.27
N ILE A 41 -9.35 -0.87 0.45
CA ILE A 41 -8.49 -1.99 0.06
C ILE A 41 -8.57 -3.05 1.17
N PRO A 42 -9.21 -4.21 0.94
CA PRO A 42 -9.31 -5.25 1.95
C PRO A 42 -7.94 -5.84 2.29
N ALA A 43 -7.84 -6.49 3.45
CA ALA A 43 -6.63 -7.25 3.80
C ALA A 43 -6.31 -8.29 2.71
N GLY A 44 -5.01 -8.48 2.44
CA GLY A 44 -4.50 -9.38 1.40
C GLY A 44 -4.56 -8.83 -0.03
N HIS A 45 -5.21 -7.69 -0.28
CA HIS A 45 -5.29 -7.10 -1.62
C HIS A 45 -4.06 -6.24 -1.95
N LYS A 46 -3.79 -6.10 -3.25
CA LYS A 46 -2.68 -5.30 -3.76
C LYS A 46 -3.11 -3.85 -3.98
N MET A 47 -2.21 -2.93 -3.64
CA MET A 47 -2.33 -1.49 -3.89
C MET A 47 -1.15 -1.04 -4.73
N ALA A 48 -1.40 -0.28 -5.80
CA ALA A 48 -0.33 0.30 -6.61
C ALA A 48 0.31 1.49 -5.87
N THR A 49 1.63 1.56 -5.88
CA THR A 49 2.41 2.64 -5.24
C THR A 49 2.82 3.75 -6.20
N ARG A 50 2.51 3.59 -7.48
CA ARG A 50 2.63 4.61 -8.52
C ARG A 50 1.54 4.41 -9.56
N ALA A 51 1.40 5.37 -10.47
CA ALA A 51 0.58 5.17 -11.66
C ALA A 51 1.19 4.03 -12.51
N ILE A 52 0.34 3.08 -12.91
CA ILE A 52 0.69 1.98 -13.80
C ILE A 52 -0.10 2.19 -15.09
N SER A 53 0.59 2.36 -16.20
CA SER A 53 -0.03 2.51 -17.52
C SER A 53 -0.72 1.21 -17.94
N ALA A 54 -1.76 1.31 -18.77
CA ALA A 54 -2.35 0.14 -19.40
C ALA A 54 -1.34 -0.57 -20.30
N GLY A 55 -1.29 -1.90 -20.24
CA GLY A 55 -0.41 -2.78 -21.01
C GLY A 55 -0.85 -4.22 -20.91
#